data_AF-A0AAN6GHK6-F1
#
_entry.id   AF-A0AAN6GHK6-F1
#
_cell.length_a   1.000
_cell.length_b   1.000
_cell.length_c   1.000
_cell.angle_alpha   90.00
_cell.angle_beta   90.00
_cell.angle_gamma   90.00
#
_symmetry.space_group_name_H-M   'P 1'
#
loop_
_entity.id
_entity.type
_entity.pdbx_description
1 polymer ?
#
loop_
_entity_poly.entity_id
_entity_poly.type
_entity_poly.pdbx_seq_one_letter_code
_entity_poly.pdbx_strand_id
1 'polypeptide(L)'
;MERPPFCLFSFSAGSSTLGQHSLIRKFQLIASRGFQSIELFQDDLTAFAQSDEFTRIYADAHLASPPLSPELSRAQPRALDASPTPKTSPPISSPPTYNAFGPCSDADAHREVAAAAYIGLLAHSLRIQIASLQPLRDFEGWASPTARADALRRGTSRFEVMHALRTHMLFICSNCQPAAELVAPEQYAHRAGQDLVDLAEAAQRWEPRVAKETWRKRGWMDPIEMMELAFHHHHHHHHIQRLPPSPPVSRGSSFSVGHPLPMLMPTPNSSANLTPPRDTIALPNQDSIPTYISTSTNAPAPAPTDRQPFKIGYEALSWGTHVDVWRAAWSVVCATPAHAPIGLVLDSFNTLAREWADPCSPTGIAQPESEADERRRQSVRAMRELLRPERIFFLQIADARRCAAPLAPSPNRAEPRPARMIWSRSNRLFPLETERGAFLPILDFVRAVAEIGYRGPWSVEVFSDEIHQRDEGVPAALVERGYRSLERLVAAVQAASSASASE
;
A
#
# COMPACT_ATOMS: atom_id res chain seq x y z
N MET A 1 21.10 -12.57 -13.17
CA MET A 1 19.79 -12.41 -12.51
C MET A 1 18.86 -11.70 -13.48
N GLU A 2 17.70 -12.27 -13.77
CA GLU A 2 16.65 -11.64 -14.59
C GLU A 2 16.09 -10.39 -13.87
N ARG A 3 15.60 -9.40 -14.63
CA ARG A 3 15.01 -8.19 -14.05
C ARG A 3 13.75 -8.58 -13.24
N PRO A 4 13.66 -8.24 -11.95
CA PRO A 4 12.48 -8.54 -11.14
C PRO A 4 11.29 -7.68 -11.59
N PRO A 5 10.04 -8.15 -11.40
CA PRO A 5 8.87 -7.31 -11.55
C PRO A 5 8.95 -6.12 -10.58
N PHE A 6 8.64 -4.93 -11.06
CA PHE A 6 8.64 -3.73 -10.24
C PHE A 6 7.25 -3.50 -9.66
N CYS A 7 7.25 -3.15 -8.38
CA CYS A 7 6.05 -2.81 -7.64
C CYS A 7 6.22 -1.47 -6.94
N LEU A 8 5.12 -0.72 -6.77
CA LEU A 8 5.12 0.52 -6.01
C LEU A 8 4.00 0.48 -4.98
N PHE A 9 4.32 0.86 -3.75
CA PHE A 9 3.32 1.10 -2.73
C PHE A 9 2.50 2.36 -3.07
N SER A 10 1.17 2.24 -3.03
CA SER A 10 0.27 3.30 -3.52
C SER A 10 0.48 4.65 -2.82
N PHE A 11 0.88 4.65 -1.53
CA PHE A 11 1.14 5.86 -0.77
C PHE A 11 2.46 6.53 -1.16
N SER A 12 3.42 5.78 -1.68
CA SER A 12 4.70 6.29 -2.16
C SER A 12 4.57 7.11 -3.44
N ALA A 13 3.44 7.01 -4.14
CA ALA A 13 3.06 7.87 -5.26
C ALA A 13 2.28 9.13 -4.81
N GLY A 14 2.27 9.44 -3.51
CA GLY A 14 1.55 10.59 -2.94
C GLY A 14 0.38 10.16 -2.07
N SER A 15 0.13 10.90 -0.99
CA SER A 15 -0.94 10.60 -0.04
C SER A 15 -2.34 10.86 -0.60
N SER A 16 -3.26 9.90 -0.42
CA SER A 16 -4.70 10.15 -0.61
C SER A 16 -5.43 10.54 0.69
N THR A 17 -4.81 10.33 1.86
CA THR A 17 -5.49 10.42 3.17
C THR A 17 -5.95 11.82 3.58
N LEU A 18 -5.43 12.85 2.93
CA LEU A 18 -5.84 14.25 3.13
C LEU A 18 -6.51 14.83 1.88
N GLY A 19 -7.03 13.97 1.00
CA GLY A 19 -7.67 14.37 -0.26
C GLY A 19 -6.72 15.01 -1.26
N GLN A 20 -5.40 14.79 -1.11
CA GLN A 20 -4.38 15.50 -1.89
C GLN A 20 -4.24 14.92 -3.30
N HIS A 21 -4.22 13.59 -3.42
CA HIS A 21 -4.00 12.92 -4.70
C HIS A 21 -5.03 11.81 -4.94
N SER A 22 -5.64 11.82 -6.13
CA SER A 22 -6.57 10.79 -6.59
C SER A 22 -5.89 9.42 -6.68
N LEU A 23 -6.54 8.40 -6.11
CA LEU A 23 -6.07 7.01 -6.21
C LEU A 23 -6.14 6.51 -7.66
N ILE A 24 -7.16 6.91 -8.42
CA ILE A 24 -7.31 6.57 -9.85
C ILE A 24 -6.10 7.11 -10.62
N ARG A 25 -5.74 8.37 -10.40
CA ARG A 25 -4.60 9.00 -11.07
C ARG A 25 -3.28 8.31 -10.73
N LYS A 26 -3.08 7.91 -9.47
CA LYS A 26 -1.89 7.14 -9.06
C LYS A 26 -1.79 5.82 -9.82
N PHE A 27 -2.87 5.05 -9.91
CA PHE A 27 -2.89 3.79 -10.66
C PHE A 27 -2.52 3.98 -12.14
N GLN A 28 -3.08 5.00 -12.80
CA GLN A 28 -2.75 5.33 -14.19
C GLN A 28 -1.28 5.72 -14.38
N LEU A 29 -0.72 6.54 -13.48
CA LEU A 29 0.69 6.95 -13.55
C LEU A 29 1.63 5.75 -13.34
N ILE A 30 1.34 4.91 -12.34
CA ILE A 30 2.15 3.74 -12.01
C ILE A 30 2.12 2.74 -13.18
N ALA A 31 0.94 2.42 -13.71
CA ALA A 31 0.80 1.53 -14.86
C ALA A 31 1.47 2.10 -16.12
N SER A 32 1.25 3.37 -16.45
CA SER A 32 1.84 3.98 -17.64
C SER A 32 3.36 4.10 -17.56
N ARG A 33 3.94 4.17 -16.35
CA ARG A 33 5.38 4.16 -16.16
C ARG A 33 6.03 2.79 -16.39
N GLY A 34 5.25 1.71 -16.29
CA GLY A 34 5.70 0.34 -16.56
C GLY A 34 5.92 -0.52 -15.31
N PHE A 35 5.36 -0.16 -14.16
CA PHE A 35 5.29 -1.07 -13.02
C PHE A 35 4.34 -2.24 -13.32
N GLN A 36 4.66 -3.44 -12.83
CA GLN A 36 3.84 -4.64 -13.02
C GLN A 36 2.77 -4.77 -11.93
N SER A 37 3.00 -4.17 -10.76
CA SER A 37 2.05 -4.26 -9.65
C SER A 37 2.06 -3.04 -8.72
N ILE A 38 1.00 -2.95 -7.92
CA ILE A 38 0.82 -1.97 -6.83
C ILE A 38 0.55 -2.71 -5.53
N GLU A 39 1.21 -2.30 -4.45
CA GLU A 39 0.77 -2.63 -3.10
C GLU A 39 -0.25 -1.58 -2.66
N LEU A 40 -1.49 -1.99 -2.39
CA LEU A 40 -2.53 -1.04 -2.07
C LEU A 40 -2.56 -0.75 -0.57
N PHE A 41 -2.38 0.53 -0.23
CA PHE A 41 -2.52 1.00 1.14
C PHE A 41 -4.00 1.06 1.55
N GLN A 42 -4.35 0.44 2.68
CA GLN A 42 -5.69 0.41 3.25
C GLN A 42 -6.22 1.83 3.52
N ASP A 43 -5.35 2.73 4.01
CA ASP A 43 -5.73 4.12 4.24
C ASP A 43 -5.97 4.88 2.91
N ASP A 44 -5.25 4.56 1.82
CA ASP A 44 -5.55 5.13 0.49
C ASP A 44 -6.90 4.65 -0.04
N LEU A 45 -7.22 3.35 0.11
CA LEU A 45 -8.51 2.80 -0.29
C LEU A 45 -9.66 3.42 0.53
N THR A 46 -9.46 3.60 1.83
CA THR A 46 -10.44 4.23 2.73
C THR A 46 -10.69 5.68 2.34
N ALA A 47 -9.62 6.44 2.08
CA ALA A 47 -9.71 7.82 1.65
C ALA A 47 -10.35 7.94 0.26
N PHE A 48 -10.00 7.05 -0.68
CA PHE A 48 -10.64 6.99 -1.98
C PHE A 48 -12.13 6.71 -1.85
N ALA A 49 -12.50 5.69 -1.06
CA ALA A 49 -13.90 5.43 -0.76
C ALA A 49 -14.53 6.74 -0.31
N GLN A 50 -14.04 7.42 0.73
CA GLN A 50 -14.59 8.68 1.29
C GLN A 50 -14.54 9.92 0.38
N SER A 51 -13.90 9.85 -0.79
CA SER A 51 -13.71 11.02 -1.65
C SER A 51 -14.97 11.45 -2.44
N ASP A 52 -14.99 12.70 -2.90
CA ASP A 52 -15.97 13.21 -3.86
C ASP A 52 -15.87 12.54 -5.24
N GLU A 53 -14.66 12.11 -5.60
CA GLU A 53 -14.41 11.33 -6.83
C GLU A 53 -15.20 10.02 -6.79
N PHE A 54 -15.05 9.24 -5.71
CA PHE A 54 -15.79 7.99 -5.58
C PHE A 54 -17.27 8.19 -5.28
N THR A 55 -17.66 9.27 -4.60
CA THR A 55 -19.08 9.58 -4.37
C THR A 55 -19.86 9.71 -5.68
N ARG A 56 -19.27 10.31 -6.71
CA ARG A 56 -19.88 10.39 -8.05
C ARG A 56 -19.99 9.00 -8.69
N ILE A 57 -18.90 8.24 -8.70
CA ILE A 57 -18.87 6.86 -9.23
C ILE A 57 -19.92 5.97 -8.53
N TYR A 58 -20.03 6.08 -7.21
CA TYR A 58 -20.94 5.30 -6.40
C TYR A 58 -22.42 5.69 -6.65
N ALA A 59 -22.70 6.97 -6.88
CA ALA A 59 -24.02 7.45 -7.26
C ALA A 59 -24.41 6.98 -8.67
N ASP A 60 -23.49 7.04 -9.63
CA ASP A 60 -23.71 6.60 -11.01
C ASP A 60 -23.95 5.08 -11.11
N ALA A 61 -23.39 4.31 -10.17
CA ALA A 61 -23.69 2.88 -10.02
C ALA A 61 -25.06 2.59 -9.38
N HIS A 62 -25.88 3.62 -9.11
CA HIS A 62 -27.16 3.52 -8.39
C HIS A 62 -27.05 2.85 -7.01
N LEU A 63 -25.90 2.97 -6.34
CA LEU A 63 -25.64 2.39 -5.01
C LEU A 63 -25.96 3.35 -3.86
N ALA A 64 -26.30 4.61 -4.16
CA ALA A 64 -26.50 5.67 -3.18
C ALA A 64 -27.76 5.54 -2.30
N SER A 65 -28.55 4.47 -2.42
CA SER A 65 -29.73 4.24 -1.56
C SER A 65 -29.99 2.75 -1.33
N PRO A 66 -30.38 2.32 -0.12
CA PRO A 66 -31.02 1.02 0.03
C PRO A 66 -32.28 1.00 -0.86
N PRO A 67 -32.65 -0.13 -1.49
CA PRO A 67 -33.91 -0.24 -2.19
C PRO A 67 -35.04 0.13 -1.23
N LEU A 68 -35.91 1.05 -1.67
CA LEU A 68 -37.19 1.30 -1.02
C LEU A 68 -37.89 -0.05 -0.87
N SER A 69 -38.18 -0.47 0.37
CA SER A 69 -38.95 -1.68 0.63
C SER A 69 -40.23 -1.69 -0.23
N PRO A 70 -40.54 -2.78 -0.95
CA PRO A 70 -41.66 -2.79 -1.91
C PRO A 70 -43.04 -2.95 -1.27
N GLU A 71 -43.27 -2.50 -0.04
CA GLU A 71 -44.59 -2.51 0.59
C GLU A 71 -44.71 -1.36 1.59
N LEU A 72 -45.21 -0.20 1.13
CA LEU A 72 -45.95 0.79 1.92
C LEU A 72 -46.52 1.86 0.97
N SER A 73 -47.30 1.41 -0.03
CA SER A 73 -48.17 2.31 -0.78
C SER A 73 -49.55 1.68 -0.90
N ARG A 74 -50.28 1.73 0.21
CA ARG A 74 -51.75 1.80 0.31
C ARG A 74 -52.18 1.63 1.76
N ALA A 75 -52.33 2.73 2.48
CA ALA A 75 -53.31 2.83 3.56
C ALA A 75 -53.71 4.29 3.75
N GLN A 76 -54.98 4.57 3.48
CA GLN A 76 -55.66 5.83 3.80
C GLN A 76 -55.73 6.05 5.33
N PRO A 77 -55.90 7.30 5.80
CA PRO A 77 -55.94 7.58 7.22
C PRO A 77 -57.28 7.13 7.82
N ARG A 78 -57.23 6.29 8.86
CA ARG A 78 -58.35 6.11 9.79
C ARG A 78 -57.87 6.28 11.23
N ALA A 79 -58.78 6.83 12.02
CA ALA A 79 -58.60 7.46 13.31
C ALA A 79 -58.23 6.50 14.46
N LEU A 80 -57.75 7.15 15.52
CA LEU A 80 -57.49 6.72 16.89
C LEU A 80 -58.35 5.54 17.40
N ASP A 81 -57.70 4.54 17.99
CA ASP A 81 -58.06 4.06 19.32
C ASP A 81 -56.90 3.29 19.99
N ALA A 82 -56.77 3.48 21.30
CA ALA A 82 -55.67 2.99 22.13
C ALA A 82 -56.02 1.64 22.80
N SER A 83 -55.07 0.69 22.80
CA SER A 83 -54.93 -0.35 23.82
C SER A 83 -53.53 -0.99 23.75
N PRO A 84 -52.88 -1.33 24.89
CA PRO A 84 -51.51 -1.83 24.90
C PRO A 84 -51.47 -3.36 24.78
N THR A 85 -50.91 -3.88 23.70
CA THR A 85 -50.53 -5.31 23.56
C THR A 85 -49.06 -5.54 23.96
N PRO A 86 -48.71 -6.75 24.43
CA PRO A 86 -47.47 -6.99 25.14
C PRO A 86 -46.24 -6.90 24.24
N LYS A 87 -45.14 -6.42 24.85
CA LYS A 87 -43.81 -6.22 24.27
C LYS A 87 -43.38 -7.41 23.42
N THR A 88 -43.34 -7.18 22.11
CA THR A 88 -42.57 -7.98 21.16
C THR A 88 -41.13 -8.08 21.65
N SER A 89 -40.58 -9.29 21.66
CA SER A 89 -39.16 -9.56 21.86
C SER A 89 -38.32 -8.58 21.02
N PRO A 90 -37.17 -8.08 21.53
CA PRO A 90 -36.33 -7.18 20.75
C PRO A 90 -35.94 -7.89 19.44
N PRO A 91 -35.90 -7.18 18.31
CA PRO A 91 -35.40 -7.78 17.07
C PRO A 91 -33.99 -8.31 17.36
N ILE A 92 -33.73 -9.54 16.94
CA ILE A 92 -32.39 -10.14 16.99
C ILE A 92 -31.47 -9.16 16.29
N SER A 93 -30.61 -8.46 17.04
CA SER A 93 -29.71 -7.48 16.45
C SER A 93 -28.76 -8.22 15.53
N SER A 94 -28.72 -7.84 14.25
CA SER A 94 -27.72 -8.36 13.31
C SER A 94 -26.32 -8.23 13.92
N PRO A 95 -25.43 -9.22 13.74
CA PRO A 95 -24.08 -9.13 14.24
C PRO A 95 -23.38 -7.87 13.69
N PRO A 96 -22.55 -7.20 14.51
CA PRO A 96 -21.88 -5.97 14.12
C PRO A 96 -21.01 -6.18 12.87
N THR A 97 -21.02 -5.18 11.98
CA THR A 97 -20.18 -5.13 10.78
C THR A 97 -18.82 -4.56 11.15
N TYR A 98 -17.76 -5.04 10.49
CA TYR A 98 -16.38 -4.63 10.76
C TYR A 98 -15.70 -4.18 9.48
N ASN A 99 -14.73 -3.28 9.64
CA ASN A 99 -13.71 -2.99 8.65
C ASN A 99 -12.29 -3.19 9.24
N ALA A 100 -11.25 -2.70 8.55
CA ALA A 100 -9.86 -2.81 9.02
C ALA A 100 -9.60 -2.14 10.37
N PHE A 101 -10.43 -1.16 10.76
CA PHE A 101 -10.25 -0.33 11.96
C PHE A 101 -11.10 -0.79 13.15
N GLY A 102 -12.16 -1.55 12.92
CA GLY A 102 -13.06 -2.03 13.98
C GLY A 102 -14.51 -2.12 13.52
N PRO A 103 -15.47 -2.08 14.46
CA PRO A 103 -16.88 -2.00 14.15
C PRO A 103 -17.21 -0.78 13.27
N CYS A 104 -18.04 -0.96 12.26
CA CYS A 104 -18.49 0.10 11.35
C CYS A 104 -19.96 -0.08 10.95
N SER A 105 -20.52 0.91 10.24
CA SER A 105 -21.87 0.77 9.67
C SER A 105 -21.86 -0.12 8.42
N ASP A 106 -23.01 -0.70 8.11
CA ASP A 106 -23.19 -1.48 6.86
C ASP A 106 -22.93 -0.62 5.62
N ALA A 107 -23.30 0.66 5.68
CA ALA A 107 -23.05 1.62 4.61
C ALA A 107 -21.55 1.85 4.38
N ASP A 108 -20.77 1.99 5.46
CA ASP A 108 -19.31 2.19 5.35
C ASP A 108 -18.62 0.96 4.74
N ALA A 109 -18.98 -0.23 5.21
CA ALA A 109 -18.42 -1.49 4.69
C ALA A 109 -18.83 -1.73 3.22
N HIS A 110 -20.10 -1.48 2.89
CA HIS A 110 -20.61 -1.63 1.52
C HIS A 110 -19.86 -0.69 0.56
N ARG A 111 -19.70 0.57 0.97
CA ARG A 111 -19.02 1.59 0.19
C ARG A 111 -17.53 1.31 0.03
N GLU A 112 -16.87 0.76 1.05
CA GLU A 112 -15.49 0.30 0.97
C GLU A 112 -15.34 -0.86 -0.05
N VAL A 113 -16.24 -1.85 -0.01
CA VAL A 113 -16.21 -2.99 -0.95
C VAL A 113 -16.49 -2.51 -2.39
N ALA A 114 -17.41 -1.57 -2.58
CA ALA A 114 -17.67 -0.97 -3.88
C ALA A 114 -16.44 -0.21 -4.41
N ALA A 115 -15.75 0.54 -3.55
CA ALA A 115 -14.51 1.25 -3.91
C ALA A 115 -13.41 0.25 -4.31
N ALA A 116 -13.28 -0.82 -3.55
CA ALA A 116 -12.37 -1.92 -3.83
C ALA A 116 -12.66 -2.58 -5.19
N ALA A 117 -13.94 -2.84 -5.50
CA ALA A 117 -14.36 -3.41 -6.79
C ALA A 117 -13.99 -2.48 -7.95
N TYR A 118 -14.23 -1.18 -7.81
CA TYR A 118 -13.86 -0.19 -8.82
C TYR A 118 -12.34 -0.18 -9.06
N ILE A 119 -11.54 -0.15 -7.99
CA ILE A 119 -10.07 -0.15 -8.08
C ILE A 119 -9.55 -1.46 -8.69
N GLY A 120 -10.16 -2.61 -8.34
CA GLY A 120 -9.84 -3.90 -8.95
C GLY A 120 -10.10 -3.93 -10.46
N LEU A 121 -11.23 -3.36 -10.91
CA LEU A 121 -11.58 -3.24 -12.33
C LEU A 121 -10.67 -2.26 -13.07
N LEU A 122 -10.36 -1.13 -12.45
CA LEU A 122 -9.40 -0.16 -12.98
C LEU A 122 -8.02 -0.81 -13.18
N ALA A 123 -7.49 -1.49 -12.16
CA ALA A 123 -6.21 -2.18 -12.22
C ALA A 123 -6.20 -3.22 -13.36
N HIS A 124 -7.27 -4.00 -13.50
CA HIS A 124 -7.44 -4.96 -14.59
C HIS A 124 -7.42 -4.28 -15.96
N SER A 125 -8.17 -3.17 -16.14
CA SER A 125 -8.19 -2.41 -17.39
C SER A 125 -6.83 -1.81 -17.77
N LEU A 126 -6.04 -1.43 -16.76
CA LEU A 126 -4.68 -0.90 -16.91
C LEU A 126 -3.62 -2.00 -17.05
N ARG A 127 -4.02 -3.28 -16.94
CA ARG A 127 -3.13 -4.45 -16.95
C ARG A 127 -2.04 -4.39 -15.88
N ILE A 128 -2.37 -3.87 -14.71
CA ILE A 128 -1.50 -3.84 -13.53
C ILE A 128 -2.10 -4.69 -12.42
N GLN A 129 -1.28 -5.47 -11.71
CA GLN A 129 -1.74 -6.31 -10.61
C GLN A 129 -1.80 -5.53 -9.29
N ILE A 130 -2.81 -5.80 -8.46
CA ILE A 130 -2.76 -5.42 -7.04
C ILE A 130 -2.04 -6.54 -6.28
N ALA A 131 -0.77 -6.30 -5.96
CA ALA A 131 0.11 -7.29 -5.34
C ALA A 131 -0.39 -7.71 -3.96
N SER A 132 -0.78 -6.74 -3.13
CA SER A 132 -1.25 -6.94 -1.76
C SER A 132 -2.25 -5.87 -1.34
N LEU A 133 -3.07 -6.21 -0.34
CA LEU A 133 -3.77 -5.24 0.51
C LEU A 133 -2.99 -5.10 1.81
N GLN A 134 -2.60 -3.89 2.17
CA GLN A 134 -1.79 -3.67 3.36
C GLN A 134 -1.99 -2.29 4.00
N PRO A 135 -1.63 -2.10 5.27
CA PRO A 135 -1.40 -3.13 6.27
C PRO A 135 -2.69 -3.41 7.07
N LEU A 136 -2.83 -4.63 7.58
CA LEU A 136 -3.65 -4.89 8.75
C LEU A 136 -2.75 -4.84 9.99
N ARG A 137 -3.02 -3.89 10.88
CA ARG A 137 -2.23 -3.67 12.11
C ARG A 137 -2.91 -4.25 13.34
N ASP A 138 -2.10 -4.52 14.36
CA ASP A 138 -2.52 -4.92 15.71
C ASP A 138 -3.42 -6.16 15.72
N PHE A 139 -3.04 -7.16 14.92
CA PHE A 139 -3.87 -8.34 14.69
C PHE A 139 -3.58 -9.45 15.70
N GLU A 140 -2.30 -9.73 15.95
CA GLU A 140 -1.82 -10.93 16.61
C GLU A 140 -1.36 -10.68 18.05
N GLY A 141 -1.35 -11.72 18.89
CA GLY A 141 -0.67 -11.66 20.17
C GLY A 141 -1.50 -11.15 21.35
N TRP A 142 -2.79 -10.87 21.16
CA TRP A 142 -3.67 -10.34 22.22
C TRP A 142 -3.81 -11.29 23.41
N ALA A 143 -3.64 -10.77 24.64
CA ALA A 143 -3.89 -11.52 25.87
C ALA A 143 -5.39 -11.66 26.16
N SER A 144 -6.16 -10.61 25.86
CA SER A 144 -7.62 -10.60 26.03
C SER A 144 -8.31 -11.45 24.96
N PRO A 145 -9.13 -12.46 25.33
CA PRO A 145 -9.90 -13.23 24.36
C PRO A 145 -10.86 -12.38 23.52
N THR A 146 -11.42 -11.32 24.11
CA THR A 146 -12.31 -10.38 23.41
C THR A 146 -11.55 -9.58 22.37
N ALA A 147 -10.40 -9.00 22.73
CA ALA A 147 -9.57 -8.23 21.80
C ALA A 147 -9.04 -9.11 20.65
N ARG A 148 -8.65 -10.35 20.96
CA ARG A 148 -8.30 -11.36 19.95
C ARG A 148 -9.45 -11.63 18.99
N ALA A 149 -10.67 -11.79 19.51
CA ALA A 149 -11.86 -12.01 18.67
C ALA A 149 -12.20 -10.78 17.81
N ASP A 150 -12.01 -9.56 18.33
CA ASP A 150 -12.14 -8.32 17.56
C ASP A 150 -11.11 -8.25 16.42
N ALA A 151 -9.85 -8.58 16.70
CA ALA A 151 -8.81 -8.64 15.69
C ALA A 151 -9.14 -9.66 14.58
N LEU A 152 -9.68 -10.84 14.93
CA LEU A 152 -10.15 -11.83 13.96
C LEU A 152 -11.33 -11.31 13.11
N ARG A 153 -12.27 -10.56 13.70
CA ARG A 153 -13.35 -9.90 12.94
C ARG A 153 -12.84 -8.84 11.97
N ARG A 154 -11.86 -8.02 12.39
CA ARG A 154 -11.19 -7.07 11.49
C ARG A 154 -10.49 -7.80 10.34
N GLY A 155 -9.74 -8.86 10.64
CA GLY A 155 -9.03 -9.66 9.63
C GLY A 155 -9.98 -10.32 8.62
N THR A 156 -11.04 -10.97 9.08
CA THR A 156 -11.99 -11.65 8.19
C THR A 156 -12.83 -10.69 7.35
N SER A 157 -13.06 -9.46 7.83
CA SER A 157 -13.73 -8.41 7.04
C SER A 157 -12.98 -8.02 5.77
N ARG A 158 -11.68 -8.36 5.66
CA ARG A 158 -10.85 -8.00 4.51
C ARG A 158 -11.03 -8.95 3.33
N PHE A 159 -11.55 -10.16 3.52
CA PHE A 159 -11.60 -11.17 2.44
C PHE A 159 -12.46 -10.73 1.26
N GLU A 160 -13.59 -10.07 1.52
CA GLU A 160 -14.45 -9.52 0.47
C GLU A 160 -13.78 -8.35 -0.26
N VAL A 161 -13.12 -7.46 0.49
CA VAL A 161 -12.32 -6.36 -0.08
C VAL A 161 -11.21 -6.91 -0.98
N MET A 162 -10.47 -7.93 -0.52
CA MET A 162 -9.42 -8.58 -1.31
C MET A 162 -9.97 -9.26 -2.57
N HIS A 163 -11.13 -9.90 -2.46
CA HIS A 163 -11.83 -10.49 -3.60
C HIS A 163 -12.21 -9.43 -4.63
N ALA A 164 -12.80 -8.31 -4.20
CA ALA A 164 -13.15 -7.18 -5.04
C ALA A 164 -11.92 -6.55 -5.73
N LEU A 165 -10.81 -6.43 -5.00
CA LEU A 165 -9.51 -5.96 -5.53
C LEU A 165 -8.82 -6.98 -6.44
N ARG A 166 -9.27 -8.23 -6.46
CA ARG A 166 -8.63 -9.36 -7.17
C ARG A 166 -7.19 -9.59 -6.69
N THR A 167 -6.93 -9.35 -5.40
CA THR A 167 -5.66 -9.66 -4.75
C THR A 167 -5.80 -10.88 -3.83
N HIS A 168 -4.73 -11.63 -3.68
CA HIS A 168 -4.70 -12.83 -2.85
C HIS A 168 -3.77 -12.70 -1.65
N MET A 169 -3.18 -11.53 -1.40
CA MET A 169 -2.18 -11.36 -0.33
C MET A 169 -2.58 -10.23 0.62
N LEU A 170 -2.71 -10.56 1.90
CA LEU A 170 -2.94 -9.62 2.99
C LEU A 170 -1.64 -9.45 3.79
N PHE A 171 -1.20 -8.22 4.03
CA PHE A 171 -0.08 -7.99 4.94
C PHE A 171 -0.58 -7.73 6.35
N ILE A 172 0.09 -8.38 7.29
CA ILE A 172 -0.06 -8.18 8.72
C ILE A 172 1.28 -7.69 9.25
N CYS A 173 1.28 -6.46 9.74
CA CYS A 173 2.46 -5.90 10.38
C CYS A 173 2.44 -6.24 11.87
N SER A 174 3.61 -6.49 12.45
CA SER A 174 3.78 -6.82 13.86
C SER A 174 3.05 -5.86 14.79
N ASN A 175 2.38 -6.39 15.80
CA ASN A 175 1.58 -5.63 16.75
C ASN A 175 2.40 -4.57 17.50
N CYS A 176 1.85 -3.35 17.61
CA CYS A 176 2.48 -2.22 18.29
C CYS A 176 1.77 -1.80 19.59
N GLN A 177 0.78 -2.58 20.03
CA GLN A 177 0.03 -2.30 21.26
C GLN A 177 0.90 -2.50 22.50
N PRO A 178 0.58 -1.85 23.63
CA PRO A 178 1.35 -1.98 24.86
C PRO A 178 1.55 -3.44 25.28
N ALA A 179 2.74 -3.79 25.76
CA ALA A 179 3.07 -5.17 26.15
C ALA A 179 2.10 -5.77 27.19
N ALA A 180 1.46 -4.93 28.02
CA ALA A 180 0.45 -5.36 28.99
C ALA A 180 -0.87 -5.86 28.35
N GLU A 181 -1.12 -5.54 27.08
CA GLU A 181 -2.29 -5.98 26.32
C GLU A 181 -2.04 -7.28 25.53
N LEU A 182 -0.77 -7.68 25.44
CA LEU A 182 -0.30 -8.82 24.67
C LEU A 182 0.10 -9.97 25.61
N VAL A 183 0.15 -11.19 25.06
CA VAL A 183 0.67 -12.34 25.82
C VAL A 183 2.15 -12.14 26.14
N ALA A 184 2.64 -12.82 27.18
CA ALA A 184 4.02 -12.71 27.61
C ALA A 184 5.02 -13.03 26.46
N PRO A 185 6.20 -12.38 26.41
CA PRO A 185 7.16 -12.53 25.31
C PRO A 185 7.50 -13.98 24.96
N GLU A 186 7.66 -14.84 25.97
CA GLU A 186 7.98 -16.26 25.81
C GLU A 186 6.88 -17.09 25.13
N GLN A 187 5.64 -16.61 25.17
CA GLN A 187 4.47 -17.24 24.52
C GLN A 187 4.11 -16.56 23.19
N TYR A 188 4.67 -15.38 22.92
CA TYR A 188 4.23 -14.50 21.85
C TYR A 188 4.33 -15.16 20.47
N ALA A 189 5.47 -15.77 20.14
CA ALA A 189 5.68 -16.36 18.82
C ALA A 189 4.65 -17.44 18.49
N HIS A 190 4.33 -18.29 19.47
CA HIS A 190 3.34 -19.34 19.32
C HIS A 190 1.92 -18.78 19.22
N ARG A 191 1.54 -17.82 20.08
CA ARG A 191 0.25 -17.14 20.01
C ARG A 191 0.05 -16.45 18.65
N ALA A 192 1.03 -15.64 18.24
CA ALA A 192 0.99 -14.93 16.97
C ALA A 192 0.85 -15.91 15.80
N GLY A 193 1.65 -16.99 15.79
CA GLY A 193 1.54 -18.04 14.78
C GLY A 193 0.13 -18.65 14.71
N GLN A 194 -0.46 -18.98 15.86
CA GLN A 194 -1.83 -19.50 15.92
C GLN A 194 -2.86 -18.49 15.41
N ASP A 195 -2.73 -17.21 15.75
CA ASP A 195 -3.65 -16.16 15.29
C ASP A 195 -3.62 -16.02 13.76
N LEU A 196 -2.42 -16.08 13.16
CA LEU A 196 -2.25 -16.07 11.70
C LEU A 196 -2.84 -17.33 11.05
N VAL A 197 -2.70 -18.50 11.68
CA VAL A 197 -3.30 -19.76 11.22
C VAL A 197 -4.82 -19.69 11.24
N ASP A 198 -5.41 -19.20 12.34
CA ASP A 198 -6.86 -19.04 12.47
C ASP A 198 -7.42 -18.14 11.35
N LEU A 199 -6.71 -17.07 11.00
CA LEU A 199 -7.08 -16.19 9.89
C LEU A 199 -6.94 -16.89 8.54
N ALA A 200 -5.83 -17.59 8.30
CA ALA A 200 -5.60 -18.33 7.06
C ALA A 200 -6.70 -19.38 6.84
N GLU A 201 -7.07 -20.13 7.87
CA GLU A 201 -8.16 -21.09 7.79
C GLU A 201 -9.52 -20.43 7.54
N ALA A 202 -9.79 -19.29 8.18
CA ALA A 202 -11.00 -18.52 7.91
C ALA A 202 -11.04 -18.05 6.44
N ALA A 203 -9.89 -17.65 5.88
CA ALA A 203 -9.77 -17.23 4.49
C ALA A 203 -10.07 -18.36 3.51
N GLN A 204 -9.64 -19.59 3.81
CA GLN A 204 -9.91 -20.77 2.98
C GLN A 204 -11.38 -21.21 3.03
N ARG A 205 -12.09 -20.91 4.12
CA ARG A 205 -13.53 -21.18 4.28
C ARG A 205 -14.42 -20.07 3.73
N TRP A 206 -13.87 -18.89 3.43
CA TRP A 206 -14.63 -17.76 2.94
C TRP A 206 -15.13 -18.03 1.51
N GLU A 207 -16.35 -17.62 1.18
CA GLU A 207 -16.96 -17.83 -0.14
C GLU A 207 -17.71 -16.57 -0.60
N PRO A 208 -17.49 -16.05 -1.82
CA PRO A 208 -18.16 -14.86 -2.33
C PRO A 208 -19.69 -14.94 -2.26
N ARG A 209 -20.26 -16.13 -2.48
CA ARG A 209 -21.71 -16.36 -2.41
C ARG A 209 -22.29 -16.05 -1.02
N VAL A 210 -21.52 -16.30 0.04
CA VAL A 210 -21.93 -16.03 1.42
C VAL A 210 -21.95 -14.51 1.67
N ALA A 211 -20.99 -13.77 1.13
CA ALA A 211 -20.96 -12.32 1.21
C ALA A 211 -22.16 -11.68 0.48
N LYS A 212 -22.45 -12.13 -0.75
CA LYS A 212 -23.62 -11.70 -1.51
C LYS A 212 -24.94 -11.90 -0.76
N GLU A 213 -25.14 -13.08 -0.18
CA GLU A 213 -26.33 -13.39 0.62
C GLU A 213 -26.40 -12.55 1.90
N THR A 214 -25.25 -12.21 2.48
CA THR A 214 -25.16 -11.32 3.65
C THR A 214 -25.64 -9.91 3.33
N TRP A 215 -25.24 -9.33 2.19
CA TRP A 215 -25.75 -8.03 1.74
C TRP A 215 -27.25 -8.06 1.49
N ARG A 216 -27.75 -9.09 0.81
CA ARG A 216 -29.19 -9.27 0.55
C ARG A 216 -30.01 -9.29 1.84
N LYS A 217 -29.57 -10.03 2.86
CA LYS A 217 -30.23 -10.10 4.18
C LYS A 217 -30.21 -8.76 4.92
N ARG A 218 -29.18 -7.94 4.68
CA ARG A 218 -29.05 -6.58 5.24
C ARG A 218 -29.81 -5.53 4.43
N GLY A 219 -30.47 -5.92 3.33
CA GLY A 219 -31.22 -5.01 2.47
C GLY A 219 -30.36 -4.22 1.48
N TRP A 220 -29.14 -4.68 1.18
CA TRP A 220 -28.23 -4.05 0.21
C TRP A 220 -28.08 -4.89 -1.05
N MET A 221 -27.86 -4.22 -2.18
CA MET A 221 -27.37 -4.88 -3.40
C MET A 221 -25.91 -5.26 -3.24
N ASP A 222 -25.44 -6.28 -3.96
CA ASP A 222 -24.04 -6.68 -3.96
C ASP A 222 -23.16 -5.55 -4.55
N PRO A 223 -22.26 -4.93 -3.75
CA PRO A 223 -21.42 -3.83 -4.21
C PRO A 223 -20.50 -4.22 -5.37
N ILE A 224 -20.06 -5.48 -5.45
CA ILE A 224 -19.13 -5.93 -6.49
C ILE A 224 -19.85 -6.02 -7.83
N GLU A 225 -20.98 -6.74 -7.89
CA GLU A 225 -21.75 -6.92 -9.13
C GLU A 225 -22.25 -5.58 -9.70
N MET A 226 -22.71 -4.69 -8.82
CA MET A 226 -23.17 -3.37 -9.24
C MET A 226 -22.05 -2.51 -9.81
N MET A 227 -20.86 -2.56 -9.20
CA MET A 227 -19.71 -1.82 -9.70
C MET A 227 -19.21 -2.39 -11.03
N GLU A 228 -19.22 -3.71 -11.20
CA GLU A 228 -18.91 -4.35 -12.48
C GLU A 228 -19.86 -3.87 -13.58
N LEU A 229 -21.17 -3.86 -13.34
CA LEU A 229 -22.16 -3.37 -14.31
C LEU A 229 -21.93 -1.90 -14.68
N ALA A 230 -21.73 -1.03 -13.68
CA ALA A 230 -21.52 0.40 -13.89
C ALA A 230 -20.21 0.69 -14.64
N PHE A 231 -19.13 -0.02 -14.32
CA PHE A 231 -17.82 0.17 -14.94
C PHE A 231 -17.85 -0.15 -16.43
N HIS A 232 -18.47 -1.28 -16.83
CA HIS A 232 -18.57 -1.66 -18.24
C HIS A 232 -19.40 -0.66 -19.06
N HIS A 233 -20.49 -0.12 -18.49
CA HIS A 233 -21.31 0.87 -19.18
C HIS A 233 -20.48 2.12 -19.56
N HIS A 234 -19.69 2.64 -18.63
CA HIS A 234 -18.84 3.82 -18.88
C HIS A 234 -17.71 3.53 -19.87
N HIS A 235 -17.06 2.37 -19.77
CA HIS A 235 -15.93 2.04 -20.66
C HIS A 235 -16.35 1.62 -22.08
N HIS A 236 -17.55 1.10 -22.29
CA HIS A 236 -18.09 0.83 -23.63
C HIS A 236 -18.52 2.11 -24.37
N HIS A 237 -19.04 3.12 -23.66
CA HIS A 237 -19.45 4.38 -24.28
C HIS A 237 -18.27 5.28 -24.70
N HIS A 238 -17.11 5.19 -24.03
CA HIS A 238 -15.92 5.92 -24.43
C HIS A 238 -15.13 5.29 -25.60
N HIS A 239 -15.37 4.03 -25.96
CA HIS A 239 -14.81 3.45 -27.18
C HIS A 239 -15.52 3.92 -28.48
N ILE A 240 -16.68 4.59 -28.38
CA ILE A 240 -17.43 5.12 -29.54
C ILE A 240 -17.17 6.62 -29.78
N GLN A 241 -16.59 7.35 -28.83
CA GLN A 241 -16.16 8.73 -29.06
C GLN A 241 -14.66 8.80 -29.34
N ARG A 242 -14.31 8.92 -30.63
CA ARG A 242 -12.97 9.33 -31.07
C ARG A 242 -12.57 10.60 -30.34
N LEU A 243 -11.35 10.61 -29.79
CA LEU A 243 -10.70 11.82 -29.28
C LEU A 243 -10.83 12.95 -30.30
N PRO A 244 -11.24 14.17 -29.91
CA PRO A 244 -11.22 15.32 -30.81
C PRO A 244 -9.78 15.63 -31.19
N PRO A 245 -9.52 16.06 -32.45
CA PRO A 245 -8.17 16.42 -32.86
C PRO A 245 -7.65 17.60 -32.03
N SER A 246 -6.36 17.55 -31.69
CA SER A 246 -5.67 18.64 -30.98
C SER A 246 -5.86 19.96 -31.73
N PRO A 247 -6.04 21.10 -31.02
CA PRO A 247 -6.20 22.39 -31.68
C PRO A 247 -4.90 22.79 -32.40
N PRO A 248 -4.98 23.51 -33.53
CA PRO A 248 -3.81 23.88 -34.30
C PRO A 248 -2.93 24.88 -33.52
N VAL A 249 -1.63 24.63 -33.53
CA VAL A 249 -0.61 25.52 -32.97
C VAL A 249 -0.59 26.84 -33.75
N SER A 250 -1.07 27.94 -33.14
CA SER A 250 -0.98 29.27 -33.74
C SER A 250 0.45 29.83 -33.58
N ARG A 251 1.13 30.05 -34.70
CA ARG A 251 2.35 30.88 -34.78
C ARG A 251 1.99 32.34 -34.44
N GLY A 252 2.84 32.99 -33.64
CA GLY A 252 2.51 34.23 -32.94
C GLY A 252 2.54 35.53 -33.74
N SER A 253 2.26 36.64 -33.04
CA SER A 253 2.75 37.98 -33.37
C SER A 253 2.64 38.93 -32.16
N SER A 254 3.78 39.56 -31.87
CA SER A 254 4.05 40.88 -31.26
C SER A 254 2.89 41.75 -30.72
N PHE A 255 3.08 42.32 -29.51
CA PHE A 255 2.87 43.76 -29.27
C PHE A 255 3.83 44.32 -28.20
N SER A 256 4.26 45.55 -28.44
CA SER A 256 5.31 46.30 -27.75
C SER A 256 4.77 47.27 -26.68
N VAL A 257 5.53 47.36 -25.59
CA VAL A 257 5.96 48.55 -24.81
C VAL A 257 4.94 49.58 -24.30
N GLY A 258 4.97 49.76 -22.96
CA GLY A 258 4.61 51.00 -22.25
C GLY A 258 5.25 51.01 -20.84
N HIS A 259 6.21 51.91 -20.62
CA HIS A 259 6.94 52.20 -19.36
C HIS A 259 6.49 53.59 -18.85
N PRO A 260 6.98 54.16 -17.73
CA PRO A 260 7.37 53.64 -16.39
C PRO A 260 6.91 54.59 -15.24
N LEU A 261 7.33 54.37 -13.97
CA LEU A 261 7.73 55.38 -12.94
C LEU A 261 8.11 54.68 -11.58
N PRO A 262 8.91 55.29 -10.66
CA PRO A 262 10.29 54.84 -10.44
C PRO A 262 10.73 54.51 -8.98
N MET A 263 11.75 53.64 -8.91
CA MET A 263 12.99 53.63 -8.10
C MET A 263 13.06 54.21 -6.67
N LEU A 264 13.64 53.41 -5.75
CA LEU A 264 14.83 53.81 -4.97
C LEU A 264 15.59 52.59 -4.40
N MET A 265 16.88 52.49 -4.73
CA MET A 265 17.91 51.60 -4.18
C MET A 265 18.87 52.44 -3.29
N PRO A 266 19.77 51.79 -2.51
CA PRO A 266 21.15 51.69 -3.00
C PRO A 266 21.88 50.35 -2.68
N THR A 267 22.78 49.97 -3.60
CA THR A 267 23.86 48.93 -3.56
C THR A 267 25.18 49.53 -2.98
N PRO A 268 26.38 48.87 -2.89
CA PRO A 268 26.86 47.64 -3.57
C PRO A 268 27.85 46.69 -2.84
N ASN A 269 28.09 45.48 -3.38
CA ASN A 269 29.43 45.02 -3.82
C ASN A 269 29.47 43.65 -4.57
N SER A 270 30.17 43.68 -5.72
CA SER A 270 30.94 42.66 -6.50
C SER A 270 30.55 41.16 -6.41
N SER A 271 29.99 40.51 -7.44
CA SER A 271 30.56 40.03 -8.72
C SER A 271 31.39 38.74 -8.66
N ALA A 272 30.80 37.62 -9.11
CA ALA A 272 31.39 36.69 -10.09
C ALA A 272 30.30 35.75 -10.66
N ASN A 273 30.27 35.71 -12.00
CA ASN A 273 29.33 35.00 -12.87
C ASN A 273 29.34 33.48 -12.72
N LEU A 274 28.19 32.82 -12.93
CA LEU A 274 28.07 31.56 -13.68
C LEU A 274 26.63 31.40 -14.20
N THR A 275 26.49 31.44 -15.52
CA THR A 275 25.26 31.21 -16.30
C THR A 275 24.92 29.72 -16.33
N PRO A 276 23.66 29.28 -16.13
CA PRO A 276 23.24 27.93 -16.50
C PRO A 276 22.70 27.90 -17.95
N PRO A 277 22.96 26.82 -18.71
CA PRO A 277 22.49 26.69 -20.09
C PRO A 277 20.99 26.40 -20.14
N ARG A 278 20.32 27.01 -21.14
CA ARG A 278 18.97 26.64 -21.56
C ARG A 278 19.05 25.43 -22.49
N ASP A 279 18.96 24.23 -21.94
CA ASP A 279 18.66 23.04 -22.75
C ASP A 279 17.17 22.74 -22.65
N THR A 280 16.48 23.02 -23.74
CA THR A 280 15.06 22.74 -23.93
C THR A 280 14.96 21.26 -24.28
N ILE A 281 14.58 20.41 -23.32
CA ILE A 281 14.34 18.99 -23.59
C ILE A 281 13.03 18.87 -24.38
N ALA A 282 13.16 18.55 -25.68
CA ALA A 282 12.03 18.16 -26.51
C ALA A 282 11.48 16.81 -26.01
N LEU A 283 10.17 16.74 -25.79
CA LEU A 283 9.46 15.48 -25.57
C LEU A 283 9.66 14.58 -26.80
N PRO A 284 10.02 13.29 -26.66
CA PRO A 284 10.19 12.40 -27.80
C PRO A 284 8.83 12.16 -28.50
N ASN A 285 8.90 12.14 -29.82
CA ASN A 285 7.80 11.90 -30.75
C ASN A 285 7.16 10.52 -30.49
N GLN A 286 5.82 10.44 -30.50
CA GLN A 286 5.05 9.23 -30.16
C GLN A 286 5.24 8.06 -31.14
N ASP A 287 5.96 8.23 -32.25
CA ASP A 287 6.11 7.22 -33.30
C ASP A 287 7.43 6.41 -33.24
N SER A 288 8.09 6.38 -32.08
CA SER A 288 9.35 5.63 -31.90
C SER A 288 9.37 4.82 -30.61
N ILE A 289 8.33 4.03 -30.38
CA ILE A 289 8.39 2.88 -29.47
C ILE A 289 8.96 1.70 -30.27
N PRO A 290 10.14 1.16 -29.93
CA PRO A 290 10.63 -0.05 -30.59
C PRO A 290 9.66 -1.19 -30.30
N THR A 291 9.11 -1.78 -31.36
CA THR A 291 8.37 -3.04 -31.31
C THR A 291 9.35 -4.13 -30.87
N TYR A 292 9.50 -4.31 -29.55
CA TYR A 292 10.24 -5.45 -29.03
C TYR A 292 9.42 -6.71 -29.21
N ILE A 293 10.14 -7.72 -29.68
CA ILE A 293 9.72 -8.98 -30.24
C ILE A 293 8.68 -9.68 -29.36
N SER A 294 7.57 -9.99 -30.02
CA SER A 294 6.59 -10.99 -29.63
C SER A 294 7.27 -12.33 -29.41
N THR A 295 7.47 -12.70 -28.15
CA THR A 295 7.28 -14.08 -27.68
C THR A 295 6.29 -14.03 -26.53
N SER A 296 5.11 -13.50 -26.81
CA SER A 296 3.92 -13.71 -25.99
C SER A 296 3.35 -15.08 -26.36
N THR A 297 3.39 -16.00 -25.41
CA THR A 297 2.31 -16.99 -25.32
C THR A 297 1.01 -16.18 -25.20
N ASN A 298 0.21 -16.21 -26.27
CA ASN A 298 -1.19 -15.76 -26.30
C ASN A 298 -2.04 -16.69 -25.40
N ALA A 299 -1.69 -16.81 -24.13
CA ALA A 299 -2.57 -17.39 -23.15
C ALA A 299 -3.54 -16.27 -22.72
N PRO A 300 -4.86 -16.40 -22.95
CA PRO A 300 -5.80 -15.52 -22.29
C PRO A 300 -5.55 -15.59 -20.77
N ALA A 301 -5.67 -14.46 -20.08
CA ALA A 301 -5.69 -14.47 -18.62
C ALA A 301 -6.69 -15.55 -18.17
N PRO A 302 -6.33 -16.42 -17.21
CA PRO A 302 -7.20 -17.50 -16.80
C PRO A 302 -8.57 -16.94 -16.44
N ALA A 303 -9.62 -17.64 -16.87
CA ALA A 303 -10.99 -17.35 -16.45
C ALA A 303 -11.05 -17.25 -14.91
N PRO A 304 -11.99 -16.48 -14.33
CA PRO A 304 -12.09 -16.21 -12.88
C PRO A 304 -12.50 -17.44 -12.03
N THR A 305 -12.05 -18.63 -12.41
CA THR A 305 -12.34 -19.92 -11.77
C THR A 305 -11.16 -20.49 -10.98
N ASP A 306 -9.91 -20.05 -11.24
CA ASP A 306 -8.76 -20.43 -10.40
C ASP A 306 -8.59 -19.43 -9.25
N ARG A 307 -9.39 -19.62 -8.21
CA ARG A 307 -9.27 -18.84 -6.98
C ARG A 307 -7.94 -19.19 -6.31
N GLN A 308 -6.92 -18.36 -6.51
CA GLN A 308 -5.67 -18.50 -5.79
C GLN A 308 -5.94 -18.43 -4.28
N PRO A 309 -5.35 -19.33 -3.48
CA PRO A 309 -5.56 -19.32 -2.04
C PRO A 309 -5.06 -18.00 -1.46
N PHE A 310 -5.82 -17.44 -0.52
CA PHE A 310 -5.38 -16.27 0.22
C PHE A 310 -4.08 -16.58 0.98
N LYS A 311 -3.15 -15.63 0.91
CA LYS A 311 -1.85 -15.65 1.57
C LYS A 311 -1.78 -14.54 2.59
N ILE A 312 -1.10 -14.83 3.69
CA ILE A 312 -0.79 -13.86 4.73
C ILE A 312 0.72 -13.61 4.69
N GLY A 313 1.10 -12.37 4.42
CA GLY A 313 2.46 -11.88 4.59
C GLY A 313 2.61 -11.27 5.98
N TYR A 314 3.56 -11.76 6.78
CA TYR A 314 3.85 -11.22 8.10
C TYR A 314 5.14 -10.40 8.08
N GLU A 315 5.05 -9.15 8.54
CA GLU A 315 6.12 -8.16 8.50
C GLU A 315 6.52 -7.73 9.92
N ALA A 316 7.83 -7.66 10.21
CA ALA A 316 8.32 -7.04 11.43
C ALA A 316 8.48 -5.52 11.23
N LEU A 317 7.76 -4.73 12.01
CA LEU A 317 7.99 -3.29 12.09
C LEU A 317 9.15 -3.01 13.04
N SER A 318 10.03 -2.08 12.70
CA SER A 318 11.17 -1.67 13.54
C SER A 318 10.81 -0.98 14.88
N TRP A 319 9.54 -1.04 15.26
CA TRP A 319 8.98 -0.56 16.52
C TRP A 319 7.85 -1.49 17.03
N GLY A 320 7.74 -2.72 16.51
CA GLY A 320 6.80 -3.71 17.04
C GLY A 320 7.11 -4.06 18.50
N THR A 321 6.08 -4.42 19.27
CA THR A 321 6.21 -4.60 20.73
C THR A 321 7.04 -5.83 21.09
N HIS A 322 6.77 -6.97 20.43
CA HIS A 322 7.50 -8.23 20.64
C HIS A 322 8.22 -8.74 19.38
N VAL A 323 7.80 -8.28 18.20
CA VAL A 323 8.41 -8.64 16.92
C VAL A 323 8.85 -7.35 16.25
N ASP A 324 10.14 -7.03 16.35
CA ASP A 324 10.72 -5.83 15.76
C ASP A 324 11.84 -6.09 14.74
N VAL A 325 12.30 -7.33 14.63
CA VAL A 325 13.32 -7.78 13.68
C VAL A 325 12.80 -8.94 12.82
N TRP A 326 13.33 -9.09 11.60
CA TRP A 326 12.88 -10.14 10.68
C TRP A 326 13.02 -11.55 11.27
N ARG A 327 14.03 -11.79 12.13
CA ARG A 327 14.26 -13.10 12.76
C ARG A 327 13.15 -13.46 13.74
N ALA A 328 12.57 -12.47 14.44
CA ALA A 328 11.43 -12.68 15.32
C ALA A 328 10.16 -12.97 14.50
N ALA A 329 9.95 -12.25 13.40
CA ALA A 329 8.88 -12.58 12.46
C ALA A 329 9.05 -13.98 11.85
N TRP A 330 10.29 -14.39 11.57
CA TRP A 330 10.58 -15.73 11.09
C TRP A 330 10.21 -16.81 12.11
N SER A 331 10.50 -16.58 13.40
CA SER A 331 10.06 -17.47 14.49
C SER A 331 8.54 -17.62 14.54
N VAL A 332 7.78 -16.53 14.33
CA VAL A 332 6.31 -16.58 14.22
C VAL A 332 5.88 -17.44 13.03
N VAL A 333 6.45 -17.21 11.85
CA VAL A 333 6.14 -17.99 10.64
C VAL A 333 6.48 -19.46 10.82
N CYS A 334 7.60 -19.78 11.48
CA CYS A 334 8.00 -21.16 11.77
C CYS A 334 7.11 -21.85 12.81
N ALA A 335 6.39 -21.09 13.65
CA ALA A 335 5.40 -21.62 14.57
C ALA A 335 4.08 -22.01 13.87
N THR A 336 3.94 -21.74 12.56
CA THR A 336 2.78 -22.14 11.74
C THR A 336 3.04 -23.48 11.02
N PRO A 337 1.98 -24.24 10.65
CA PRO A 337 2.15 -25.45 9.85
C PRO A 337 2.92 -25.22 8.54
N ALA A 338 3.70 -26.23 8.14
CA ALA A 338 4.55 -26.18 6.95
C ALA A 338 3.80 -25.84 5.64
N HIS A 339 2.50 -26.18 5.56
CA HIS A 339 1.63 -25.99 4.40
C HIS A 339 0.71 -24.76 4.52
N ALA A 340 0.71 -24.06 5.65
CA ALA A 340 -0.13 -22.88 5.82
C ALA A 340 0.33 -21.77 4.85
N PRO A 341 -0.60 -21.02 4.21
CA PRO A 341 -0.27 -19.96 3.26
C PRO A 341 0.18 -18.68 4.00
N ILE A 342 1.19 -18.83 4.85
CA ILE A 342 1.75 -17.78 5.72
C ILE A 342 3.24 -17.67 5.44
N GLY A 343 3.72 -16.48 5.14
CA GLY A 343 5.11 -16.23 4.78
C GLY A 343 5.60 -14.88 5.26
N LEU A 344 6.90 -14.64 5.08
CA LEU A 344 7.53 -13.39 5.45
C LEU A 344 7.34 -12.31 4.38
N VAL A 345 7.13 -11.09 4.87
CA VAL A 345 7.40 -9.86 4.14
C VAL A 345 8.70 -9.29 4.70
N LEU A 346 9.69 -9.14 3.84
CA LEU A 346 10.98 -8.55 4.19
C LEU A 346 10.97 -7.08 3.80
N ASP A 347 11.12 -6.17 4.76
CA ASP A 347 11.31 -4.73 4.53
C ASP A 347 12.76 -4.34 4.88
N SER A 348 13.47 -3.77 3.89
CA SER A 348 14.85 -3.30 4.07
C SER A 348 14.96 -2.16 5.08
N PHE A 349 14.00 -1.22 5.12
CA PHE A 349 14.00 -0.15 6.10
C PHE A 349 13.81 -0.73 7.49
N ASN A 350 12.74 -1.51 7.73
CA ASN A 350 12.46 -2.01 9.07
C ASN A 350 13.60 -2.90 9.60
N THR A 351 14.17 -3.75 8.75
CA THR A 351 15.31 -4.58 9.11
C THR A 351 16.55 -3.74 9.45
N LEU A 352 17.00 -2.90 8.52
CA LEU A 352 18.25 -2.15 8.69
C LEU A 352 18.12 -1.04 9.71
N ALA A 353 16.91 -0.48 9.90
CA ALA A 353 16.63 0.41 11.01
C ALA A 353 16.99 -0.29 12.31
N ARG A 354 16.44 -1.46 12.63
CA ARG A 354 16.77 -2.11 13.92
C ARG A 354 18.21 -2.58 14.04
N GLU A 355 18.73 -3.21 13.00
CA GLU A 355 19.94 -4.03 13.13
C GLU A 355 21.23 -3.25 12.91
N TRP A 356 21.16 -2.12 12.18
CA TRP A 356 22.34 -1.34 11.79
C TRP A 356 22.22 0.16 12.09
N ALA A 357 21.14 0.81 11.68
CA ALA A 357 20.96 2.25 11.85
C ALA A 357 20.44 2.61 13.24
N ASP A 358 20.62 3.87 13.63
CA ASP A 358 19.96 4.45 14.80
C ASP A 358 19.67 5.93 14.54
N PRO A 359 18.40 6.34 14.38
CA PRO A 359 18.08 7.75 14.17
C PRO A 359 18.39 8.61 15.40
N CYS A 360 18.61 8.02 16.57
CA CYS A 360 19.03 8.71 17.80
C CYS A 360 20.55 8.93 17.87
N SER A 361 21.33 8.32 16.95
CA SER A 361 22.79 8.45 16.92
C SER A 361 23.21 9.68 16.11
N PRO A 362 24.27 10.41 16.53
CA PRO A 362 24.82 11.53 15.75
C PRO A 362 25.28 11.13 14.34
N THR A 363 25.71 9.88 14.16
CA THR A 363 26.10 9.37 12.84
C THR A 363 24.92 8.71 12.12
N GLY A 364 23.76 8.53 12.76
CA GLY A 364 22.65 7.74 12.19
C GLY A 364 22.92 6.22 12.17
N ILE A 365 24.09 5.78 12.63
CA ILE A 365 24.49 4.37 12.77
C ILE A 365 24.49 4.02 14.25
N ALA A 366 23.99 2.84 14.60
CA ALA A 366 24.02 2.35 15.97
C ALA A 366 25.47 2.25 16.46
N GLN A 367 25.72 2.69 17.69
CA GLN A 367 27.07 2.73 18.25
C GLN A 367 27.33 1.52 19.17
N PRO A 368 28.57 0.99 19.20
CA PRO A 368 29.69 1.30 18.29
C PRO A 368 29.43 0.86 16.83
N GLU A 369 29.90 1.62 15.84
CA GLU A 369 29.65 1.31 14.42
C GLU A 369 30.21 -0.05 13.99
N SER A 370 31.36 -0.46 14.55
CA SER A 370 31.95 -1.77 14.29
C SER A 370 31.03 -2.93 14.71
N GLU A 371 30.29 -2.77 15.81
CA GLU A 371 29.30 -3.75 16.25
C GLU A 371 28.02 -3.69 15.39
N ALA A 372 27.60 -2.50 14.95
CA ALA A 372 26.49 -2.38 14.00
C ALA A 372 26.79 -3.09 12.68
N ASP A 373 27.99 -2.90 12.14
CA ASP A 373 28.44 -3.58 10.93
C ASP A 373 28.50 -5.09 11.10
N GLU A 374 28.97 -5.57 12.27
CA GLU A 374 29.00 -6.99 12.56
C GLU A 374 27.59 -7.57 12.69
N ARG A 375 26.68 -6.91 13.42
CA ARG A 375 25.26 -7.32 13.50
C ARG A 375 24.62 -7.43 12.12
N ARG A 376 24.85 -6.44 11.25
CA ARG A 376 24.35 -6.44 9.86
C ARG A 376 24.91 -7.63 9.07
N ARG A 377 26.22 -7.88 9.13
CA ARG A 377 26.85 -9.04 8.45
C ARG A 377 26.28 -10.36 8.93
N GLN A 378 26.13 -10.53 10.25
CA GLN A 378 25.55 -11.72 10.86
C GLN A 378 24.07 -11.90 10.48
N SER A 379 23.32 -10.81 10.41
CA SER A 379 21.92 -10.83 9.99
C SER A 379 21.78 -11.32 8.55
N VAL A 380 22.51 -10.69 7.61
CA VAL A 380 22.51 -11.06 6.20
C VAL A 380 22.97 -12.52 5.99
N ARG A 381 24.00 -12.96 6.73
CA ARG A 381 24.43 -14.37 6.72
C ARG A 381 23.32 -15.30 7.19
N ALA A 382 22.67 -14.98 8.30
CA ALA A 382 21.59 -15.80 8.83
C ALA A 382 20.36 -15.81 7.92
N MET A 383 20.06 -14.73 7.18
CA MET A 383 19.01 -14.76 6.16
C MET A 383 19.28 -15.88 5.14
N ARG A 384 20.52 -15.97 4.64
CA ARG A 384 20.93 -17.01 3.66
C ARG A 384 20.86 -18.43 4.22
N GLU A 385 21.15 -18.60 5.51
CA GLU A 385 21.16 -19.92 6.17
C GLU A 385 19.75 -20.39 6.56
N LEU A 386 18.92 -19.48 7.08
CA LEU A 386 17.65 -19.80 7.72
C LEU A 386 16.44 -19.69 6.79
N LEU A 387 16.41 -18.68 5.92
CA LEU A 387 15.23 -18.43 5.11
C LEU A 387 15.10 -19.47 3.99
N ARG A 388 13.85 -19.70 3.59
CA ARG A 388 13.50 -20.56 2.47
C ARG A 388 12.79 -19.71 1.43
N PRO A 389 13.16 -19.78 0.13
CA PRO A 389 12.59 -18.92 -0.91
C PRO A 389 11.07 -18.94 -0.95
N GLU A 390 10.48 -20.13 -0.81
CA GLU A 390 9.04 -20.38 -0.81
C GLU A 390 8.31 -19.77 0.39
N ARG A 391 9.04 -19.34 1.43
CA ARG A 391 8.51 -18.65 2.61
C ARG A 391 8.77 -17.15 2.60
N ILE A 392 9.44 -16.61 1.58
CA ILE A 392 9.55 -15.17 1.34
C ILE A 392 8.43 -14.80 0.37
N PHE A 393 7.33 -14.25 0.89
CA PHE A 393 6.17 -13.89 0.08
C PHE A 393 6.36 -12.54 -0.59
N PHE A 394 7.14 -11.64 0.02
CA PHE A 394 7.31 -10.31 -0.52
C PHE A 394 8.59 -9.61 -0.07
N LEU A 395 9.04 -8.64 -0.87
CA LEU A 395 10.19 -7.76 -0.57
C LEU A 395 9.79 -6.30 -0.77
N GLN A 396 9.79 -5.55 0.33
CA GLN A 396 9.68 -4.10 0.36
C GLN A 396 11.06 -3.47 0.53
N ILE A 397 11.30 -2.41 -0.21
CA ILE A 397 12.60 -1.76 -0.30
C ILE A 397 12.40 -0.27 -0.08
N ALA A 398 13.06 0.23 0.96
CA ALA A 398 13.25 1.64 1.20
C ALA A 398 14.67 1.90 1.71
N ASP A 399 15.21 3.02 1.28
CA ASP A 399 16.37 3.64 1.91
C ASP A 399 15.87 4.66 2.95
N ALA A 400 16.78 5.36 3.61
CA ALA A 400 16.41 6.40 4.55
C ALA A 400 17.39 7.57 4.54
N ARG A 401 16.84 8.77 4.73
CA ARG A 401 17.61 9.99 4.91
C ARG A 401 18.34 9.95 6.26
N ARG A 402 19.63 10.24 6.25
CA ARG A 402 20.38 10.50 7.49
C ARG A 402 19.83 11.75 8.17
N CYS A 403 19.35 11.62 9.40
CA CYS A 403 18.89 12.76 10.18
C CYS A 403 20.04 13.74 10.40
N ALA A 404 19.80 15.04 10.19
CA ALA A 404 20.81 16.08 10.41
C ALA A 404 21.22 16.21 11.89
N ALA A 405 20.33 15.83 12.79
CA ALA A 405 20.56 15.73 14.22
C ALA A 405 19.89 14.47 14.78
N PRO A 406 20.38 13.92 15.91
CA PRO A 406 19.70 12.86 16.65
C PRO A 406 18.21 13.11 16.84
N LEU A 407 17.40 12.14 16.43
CA LEU A 407 15.95 12.20 16.54
C LEU A 407 15.52 11.62 17.89
N ALA A 408 14.82 12.42 18.69
CA ALA A 408 14.22 11.97 19.95
C ALA A 408 12.88 11.26 19.70
N PRO A 409 12.45 10.34 20.59
CA PRO A 409 11.07 9.88 20.60
C PRO A 409 10.10 11.06 20.85
N SER A 410 8.84 10.87 20.49
CA SER A 410 7.79 11.87 20.68
C SER A 410 7.73 12.29 22.16
N PRO A 411 7.73 13.61 22.45
CA PRO A 411 7.56 14.10 23.81
C PRO A 411 6.11 13.98 24.30
N ASN A 412 5.15 13.72 23.40
CA ASN A 412 3.75 13.60 23.73
C ASN A 412 3.48 12.24 24.40
N ARG A 413 3.26 12.25 25.72
CA ARG A 413 2.95 11.03 26.50
C ARG A 413 1.61 10.40 26.11
N ALA A 414 0.67 11.18 25.57
CA ALA A 414 -0.63 10.67 25.10
C ALA A 414 -0.54 10.00 23.72
N GLU A 415 0.54 10.25 22.98
CA GLU A 415 0.80 9.65 21.67
C GLU A 415 2.28 9.25 21.58
N PRO A 416 2.68 8.20 22.32
CA PRO A 416 4.06 7.76 22.35
C PRO A 416 4.45 7.25 20.96
N ARG A 417 5.50 7.84 20.39
CA ARG A 417 6.08 7.40 19.11
C ARG A 417 7.58 7.24 19.29
N PRO A 418 8.13 6.03 19.11
CA PRO A 418 9.57 5.84 19.14
C PRO A 418 10.23 6.58 17.97
N ALA A 419 11.49 6.99 18.13
CA ALA A 419 12.23 7.74 17.12
C ALA A 419 12.23 7.04 15.75
N ARG A 420 12.35 5.70 15.72
CA ARG A 420 12.29 4.90 14.48
C ARG A 420 10.97 5.03 13.74
N MET A 421 9.84 5.12 14.45
CA MET A 421 8.52 5.32 13.82
C MET A 421 8.42 6.72 13.22
N ILE A 422 8.91 7.74 13.93
CA ILE A 422 8.95 9.12 13.42
C ILE A 422 9.83 9.19 12.17
N TRP A 423 11.02 8.58 12.23
CA TRP A 423 11.94 8.49 11.11
C TRP A 423 11.31 7.77 9.93
N SER A 424 10.69 6.61 10.16
CA SER A 424 10.02 5.82 9.14
C SER A 424 8.92 6.55 8.41
N ARG A 425 8.20 7.48 9.05
CA ARG A 425 7.01 8.14 8.46
C ARG A 425 7.32 9.39 7.65
N SER A 426 8.54 9.92 7.74
CA SER A 426 8.93 11.19 7.09
C SER A 426 10.26 11.15 6.34
N ASN A 427 11.10 10.15 6.59
CA ASN A 427 12.49 10.14 6.13
C ASN A 427 12.87 8.87 5.37
N ARG A 428 11.92 8.01 4.99
CA ARG A 428 12.24 6.98 4.00
C ARG A 428 12.51 7.65 2.65
N LEU A 429 13.42 7.07 1.88
CA LEU A 429 13.79 7.53 0.54
C LEU A 429 13.72 6.38 -0.45
N PHE A 430 13.62 6.71 -1.74
CA PHE A 430 13.72 5.67 -2.76
C PHE A 430 15.15 5.08 -2.74
N PRO A 431 15.31 3.80 -3.13
CA PRO A 431 16.60 3.13 -3.18
C PRO A 431 17.72 3.96 -3.82
N LEU A 432 18.84 4.06 -3.10
CA LEU A 432 20.08 4.65 -3.60
C LEU A 432 19.97 6.15 -3.99
N GLU A 433 19.01 6.90 -3.43
CA GLU A 433 18.95 8.37 -3.56
C GLU A 433 20.00 9.07 -2.68
N THR A 434 21.29 8.75 -2.89
CA THR A 434 22.40 9.28 -2.08
C THR A 434 22.49 10.80 -2.17
N GLU A 435 22.08 11.38 -3.30
CA GLU A 435 21.95 12.83 -3.50
C GLU A 435 20.91 13.48 -2.57
N ARG A 436 20.00 12.69 -1.98
CA ARG A 436 18.98 13.13 -1.01
C ARG A 436 19.31 12.69 0.43
N GLY A 437 20.50 12.14 0.64
CA GLY A 437 20.99 11.70 1.95
C GLY A 437 20.64 10.24 2.29
N ALA A 438 20.26 9.42 1.31
CA ALA A 438 20.12 7.98 1.48
C ALA A 438 21.46 7.36 1.92
N PHE A 439 21.43 6.46 2.92
CA PHE A 439 22.65 5.89 3.49
C PHE A 439 22.50 4.47 4.03
N LEU A 440 21.32 3.87 3.99
CA LEU A 440 21.13 2.51 4.47
C LEU A 440 21.89 1.52 3.56
N PRO A 441 22.51 0.47 4.10
CA PRO A 441 23.22 -0.55 3.32
C PRO A 441 22.24 -1.54 2.65
N ILE A 442 21.26 -1.01 1.90
CA ILE A 442 20.18 -1.78 1.27
C ILE A 442 20.67 -2.76 0.20
N LEU A 443 21.81 -2.46 -0.44
CA LEU A 443 22.34 -3.28 -1.52
C LEU A 443 22.66 -4.71 -1.05
N ASP A 444 23.33 -4.84 0.10
CA ASP A 444 23.68 -6.14 0.66
C ASP A 444 22.44 -6.94 1.08
N PHE A 445 21.43 -6.25 1.63
CA PHE A 445 20.17 -6.86 2.03
C PHE A 445 19.41 -7.41 0.81
N VAL A 446 19.18 -6.57 -0.21
CA VAL A 446 18.43 -6.97 -1.42
C VAL A 446 19.16 -8.05 -2.19
N ARG A 447 20.49 -7.97 -2.28
CA ARG A 447 21.32 -9.02 -2.89
C ARG A 447 21.14 -10.35 -2.16
N ALA A 448 21.17 -10.36 -0.82
CA ALA A 448 20.98 -11.59 -0.05
C ALA A 448 19.59 -12.22 -0.30
N VAL A 449 18.53 -11.41 -0.37
CA VAL A 449 17.17 -11.89 -0.69
C VAL A 449 17.11 -12.50 -2.10
N ALA A 450 17.76 -11.87 -3.08
CA ALA A 450 17.84 -12.40 -4.43
C ALA A 450 18.65 -13.71 -4.51
N GLU A 451 19.76 -13.81 -3.79
CA GLU A 451 20.62 -15.01 -3.70
C GLU A 451 19.91 -16.17 -3.01
N ILE A 452 19.10 -15.90 -1.98
CA ILE A 452 18.27 -16.93 -1.33
C ILE A 452 17.40 -17.63 -2.38
N GLY A 453 16.86 -16.86 -3.34
CA GLY A 453 16.05 -17.41 -4.43
C GLY A 453 14.70 -16.71 -4.60
N TYR A 454 14.44 -15.61 -3.89
CA TYR A 454 13.22 -14.84 -4.09
C TYR A 454 13.17 -14.28 -5.53
N ARG A 455 12.03 -14.46 -6.20
CA ARG A 455 11.78 -14.00 -7.58
C ARG A 455 10.49 -13.18 -7.69
N GLY A 456 9.85 -12.87 -6.57
CA GLY A 456 8.68 -12.00 -6.55
C GLY A 456 9.04 -10.55 -6.84
N PRO A 457 8.05 -9.65 -6.81
CA PRO A 457 8.28 -8.25 -7.12
C PRO A 457 9.24 -7.58 -6.14
N TRP A 458 10.00 -6.61 -6.66
CA TRP A 458 10.74 -5.64 -5.85
C TRP A 458 9.85 -4.43 -5.69
N SER A 459 9.34 -4.24 -4.48
CA SER A 459 8.43 -3.14 -4.20
C SER A 459 9.11 -2.00 -3.47
N VAL A 460 8.78 -0.77 -3.84
CA VAL A 460 9.29 0.41 -3.16
C VAL A 460 8.24 0.96 -2.21
N GLU A 461 8.61 1.06 -0.93
CA GLU A 461 7.72 1.54 0.14
C GLU A 461 8.34 2.73 0.88
N VAL A 462 8.08 3.91 0.35
CA VAL A 462 8.56 5.20 0.84
C VAL A 462 7.44 5.98 1.54
N PHE A 463 7.73 6.39 2.77
CA PHE A 463 7.04 7.44 3.50
C PHE A 463 8.01 8.63 3.68
N SER A 464 7.79 9.70 2.92
CA SER A 464 8.58 10.93 2.97
C SER A 464 7.67 12.15 3.07
N ASP A 465 8.16 13.25 3.62
CA ASP A 465 7.36 14.49 3.69
C ASP A 465 6.88 14.98 2.31
N GLU A 466 7.60 14.63 1.24
CA GLU A 466 7.26 15.01 -0.13
C GLU A 466 5.95 14.40 -0.62
N ILE A 467 5.54 13.24 -0.10
CA ILE A 467 4.27 12.59 -0.47
C ILE A 467 3.04 13.37 0.00
N HIS A 468 3.22 14.34 0.91
CA HIS A 468 2.17 15.17 1.47
C HIS A 468 2.02 16.52 0.77
N GLN A 469 2.86 16.81 -0.23
CA GLN A 469 2.80 18.04 -0.99
C GLN A 469 1.59 18.01 -1.94
N ARG A 470 0.80 19.08 -1.98
CA ARG A 470 -0.47 19.13 -2.72
C ARG A 470 -0.34 19.37 -4.23
N ASP A 471 0.88 19.57 -4.72
CA ASP A 471 1.12 19.86 -6.14
C ASP A 471 0.73 18.66 -7.03
N GLU A 472 -0.03 18.91 -8.10
CA GLU A 472 -0.53 17.84 -8.99
C GLU A 472 0.59 17.06 -9.71
N GLY A 473 1.78 17.65 -9.83
CA GLY A 473 2.97 17.01 -10.39
C GLY A 473 3.66 16.03 -9.44
N VAL A 474 3.37 16.08 -8.14
CA VAL A 474 4.03 15.24 -7.11
C VAL A 474 3.87 13.75 -7.41
N PRO A 475 2.66 13.21 -7.69
CA PRO A 475 2.52 11.80 -8.03
C PRO A 475 3.36 11.36 -9.22
N ALA A 476 3.40 12.14 -10.30
CA ALA A 476 4.18 11.80 -11.48
C ALA A 476 5.69 11.79 -11.19
N ALA A 477 6.18 12.78 -10.43
CA ALA A 477 7.57 12.86 -10.03
C ALA A 477 7.98 11.71 -9.11
N LEU A 478 7.14 11.34 -8.14
CA LEU A 478 7.41 10.24 -7.21
C LEU A 478 7.40 8.88 -7.91
N VAL A 479 6.45 8.65 -8.84
CA VAL A 479 6.40 7.43 -9.65
C VAL A 479 7.66 7.29 -10.52
N GLU A 480 8.10 8.37 -11.17
CA GLU A 480 9.35 8.36 -11.96
C GLU A 480 10.56 8.03 -11.07
N ARG A 481 10.68 8.69 -9.91
CA ARG A 481 11.78 8.45 -8.96
C ARG A 481 11.79 7.01 -8.46
N GLY A 482 10.64 6.47 -8.07
CA GLY A 482 10.51 5.08 -7.66
C GLY A 482 10.98 4.12 -8.76
N TYR A 483 10.54 4.33 -10.00
CA TYR A 483 10.94 3.46 -11.11
C TYR A 483 12.45 3.52 -11.37
N ARG A 484 13.02 4.73 -11.46
CA ARG A 484 14.46 4.92 -11.70
C ARG A 484 15.31 4.37 -10.58
N SER A 485 14.86 4.49 -9.33
CA SER A 485 15.55 3.94 -8.17
C SER A 485 15.69 2.41 -8.25
N LEU A 486 14.63 1.70 -8.68
CA LEU A 486 14.67 0.26 -8.89
C LEU A 486 15.57 -0.12 -10.07
N GLU A 487 15.59 0.64 -11.17
CA GLU A 487 16.53 0.42 -12.28
C GLU A 487 17.99 0.51 -11.79
N ARG A 488 18.31 1.55 -11.01
CA ARG A 488 19.64 1.71 -10.41
C ARG A 488 19.97 0.55 -9.46
N LEU A 489 19.02 0.14 -8.63
CA LEU A 489 19.22 -0.94 -7.67
C LEU A 489 19.46 -2.30 -8.36
N VAL A 490 18.70 -2.61 -9.41
CA VAL A 490 18.91 -3.83 -10.23
C VAL A 490 20.31 -3.84 -10.81
N ALA A 491 20.74 -2.72 -11.43
CA ALA A 491 22.08 -2.60 -11.99
C ALA A 491 23.17 -2.78 -10.92
N ALA A 492 22.99 -2.18 -9.73
CA ALA A 492 23.92 -2.31 -8.62
C ALA A 492 24.03 -3.76 -8.10
N VAL A 493 22.92 -4.47 -7.95
CA VAL A 493 22.90 -5.89 -7.53
C VAL A 493 23.58 -6.78 -8.58
N GLN A 494 23.32 -6.55 -9.87
CA GLN A 494 23.95 -7.31 -10.97
C GLN A 494 25.46 -7.08 -11.05
N ALA A 495 25.91 -5.82 -10.89
CA ALA A 495 27.33 -5.49 -10.88
C ALA A 495 28.05 -6.15 -9.69
N ALA A 496 27.48 -6.07 -8.49
CA ALA A 496 28.04 -6.68 -7.29
C ALA A 496 28.12 -8.21 -7.38
N SER A 497 27.14 -8.86 -8.03
CA SER A 497 27.13 -10.32 -8.23
C SER A 497 28.18 -10.79 -9.24
N SER A 498 28.51 -9.94 -10.23
CA SER A 498 29.52 -10.25 -11.24
C SER A 498 30.94 -10.16 -10.66
N ALA A 499 31.18 -9.16 -9.80
CA ALA A 499 32.46 -9.00 -9.10
C ALA A 499 32.78 -10.19 -8.18
N SER A 500 31.77 -10.71 -7.45
CA SER A 500 31.95 -11.90 -6.59
C SER A 500 32.13 -13.21 -7.35
N ALA A 501 31.86 -13.26 -8.66
CA ALA A 501 32.07 -14.45 -9.48
C ALA A 501 33.44 -14.48 -10.17
N SER A 502 34.17 -13.35 -10.16
CA SER A 502 35.51 -13.20 -10.72
C SER A 502 36.64 -13.35 -9.68
N GLU A 503 36.29 -13.45 -8.40
CA GLU A 503 37.15 -13.82 -7.27
C GLU A 503 36.97 -15.31 -6.96
#